data_AF-A0A6J1WK43-F1
#
_entry.id   AF-A0A6J1WK43-F1
#
_cell.length_a   1.000
_cell.length_b   1.000
_cell.length_c   1.000
_cell.angle_alpha   90.00
_cell.angle_beta   90.00
_cell.angle_gamma   90.00
#
_symmetry.space_group_name_H-M   'P 1'
#
loop_
_entity.id
_entity.type
_entity.pdbx_description
1 polymer ?
#
loop_
_entity_poly.entity_id
_entity_poly.type
_entity_poly.pdbx_seq_one_letter_code
_entity_poly.pdbx_strand_id
1 'polypeptide(L)'
;MPAQNKSSKEKNVPNTKPKGNKSAAPKFRPPRTAAVVVTMQPEAVEKGFSYAFVLAEVKRQINPEDMGISDVRFRHAATGARMLEVPGTARDTKADTLAAKVKEIFPESVIKISRTVKSADIRVLGLDDSTTPTEVIAAVSQNGDCSEMSVKCSGIRQTLSGAGTAWVTCPVAATKKISKEGRIKIGWVSAHVKILEPRKQRCFRCLHEGHVGLQCPSTTDRSSLCYKCGQPGHIAKTCSGEY
;
A
#
# COMPACT_ATOMS: atom_id res chain seq x y z
N MET A 1 -3.78 20.08 -79.68
CA MET A 1 -4.55 20.14 -78.41
C MET A 1 -3.81 19.34 -77.34
N PRO A 2 -3.84 19.79 -76.09
CA PRO A 2 -2.78 19.59 -75.11
C PRO A 2 -2.97 18.30 -74.29
N ALA A 3 -1.88 17.70 -73.83
CA ALA A 3 -1.89 16.89 -72.61
C ALA A 3 -0.47 16.91 -72.02
N GLN A 4 -0.20 17.93 -71.21
CA GLN A 4 0.95 17.98 -70.32
C GLN A 4 0.77 16.88 -69.26
N ASN A 5 1.52 15.78 -69.38
CA ASN A 5 1.61 14.81 -68.29
C ASN A 5 2.71 15.28 -67.32
N LYS A 6 2.32 16.06 -66.31
CA LYS A 6 3.21 16.49 -65.23
C LYS A 6 3.55 15.27 -64.36
N SER A 7 4.83 14.90 -64.38
CA SER A 7 5.43 13.93 -63.46
C SER A 7 5.31 14.44 -62.02
N SER A 8 4.34 13.88 -61.28
CA SER A 8 4.21 14.06 -59.84
C SER A 8 5.25 13.19 -59.14
N LYS A 9 6.38 13.78 -58.72
CA LYS A 9 7.32 13.15 -57.79
C LYS A 9 6.61 12.93 -56.45
N GLU A 10 6.13 11.72 -56.20
CA GLU A 10 5.76 11.27 -54.85
C GLU A 10 7.03 11.28 -53.98
N LYS A 11 7.08 12.23 -53.04
CA LYS A 11 8.10 12.29 -52.01
C LYS A 11 7.82 11.15 -51.02
N ASN A 12 8.68 10.15 -51.03
CA ASN A 12 8.69 9.05 -50.06
C ASN A 12 8.99 9.63 -48.67
N VAL A 13 7.97 9.84 -47.85
CA VAL A 13 8.10 10.29 -46.46
C VAL A 13 8.50 9.09 -45.61
N PRO A 14 9.66 9.13 -44.91
CA PRO A 14 10.05 8.04 -44.03
C PRO A 14 9.03 7.90 -42.91
N ASN A 15 8.35 6.75 -42.86
CA ASN A 15 7.42 6.37 -41.80
C ASN A 15 8.19 6.11 -40.49
N THR A 16 8.62 7.16 -39.80
CA THR A 16 9.14 7.05 -38.44
C THR A 16 7.96 6.85 -37.50
N LYS A 17 7.71 5.59 -37.13
CA LYS A 17 6.82 5.23 -36.02
C LYS A 17 7.17 6.11 -34.81
N PRO A 18 6.22 6.81 -34.20
CA PRO A 18 6.48 7.57 -32.99
C PRO A 18 6.98 6.59 -31.92
N LYS A 19 8.20 6.84 -31.42
CA LYS A 19 8.78 6.09 -30.30
C LYS A 19 7.79 6.19 -29.14
N GLY A 20 7.14 5.07 -28.83
CA GLY A 20 6.23 4.95 -27.71
C GLY A 20 6.89 5.54 -26.48
N ASN A 21 6.23 6.54 -25.90
CA ASN A 21 6.67 7.18 -24.68
C ASN A 21 6.79 6.07 -23.62
N LYS A 22 8.01 5.66 -23.28
CA LYS A 22 8.23 4.70 -22.19
C LYS A 22 7.59 5.34 -20.96
N SER A 23 6.44 4.82 -20.54
CA SER A 23 5.72 5.32 -19.38
C SER A 23 6.69 5.35 -18.21
N ALA A 24 6.93 6.56 -17.70
CA ALA A 24 7.87 6.75 -16.61
C ALA A 24 7.43 5.86 -15.44
N ALA A 25 8.35 5.06 -14.91
CA ALA A 25 8.09 4.16 -13.79
C ALA A 25 7.35 4.92 -12.67
N PRO A 26 6.33 4.32 -12.03
CA PRO A 26 5.51 4.99 -11.03
C PRO A 26 6.40 5.57 -9.93
N LYS A 27 6.42 6.91 -9.82
CA LYS A 27 7.30 7.63 -8.89
C LYS A 27 6.76 7.54 -7.47
N PHE A 28 7.02 6.44 -6.79
CA PHE A 28 6.75 6.34 -5.36
C PHE A 28 7.66 7.31 -4.59
N ARG A 29 7.18 8.49 -4.18
CA ARG A 29 7.95 9.34 -3.27
C ARG A 29 7.70 8.86 -1.83
N PRO A 30 8.77 8.67 -1.01
CA PRO A 30 8.58 8.40 0.40
C PRO A 30 7.86 9.60 1.02
N PRO A 31 6.99 9.39 2.03
CA PRO A 31 6.28 10.48 2.68
C PRO A 31 7.28 11.45 3.33
N ARG A 32 6.88 12.71 3.49
CA ARG A 32 7.68 13.74 4.18
C ARG A 32 7.46 13.75 5.70
N THR A 33 6.39 13.11 6.16
CA THR A 33 5.99 12.97 7.57
C THR A 33 5.84 11.49 7.92
N ALA A 34 6.02 11.16 9.20
CA ALA A 34 5.63 9.87 9.76
C ALA A 34 4.29 10.01 10.47
N ALA A 35 3.46 8.96 10.52
CA ALA A 35 2.12 9.04 11.10
C ALA A 35 1.87 7.96 12.15
N VAL A 36 1.21 8.36 13.23
CA VAL A 36 0.60 7.46 14.22
C VAL A 36 -0.91 7.56 14.05
N VAL A 37 -1.55 6.43 13.77
CA VAL A 37 -3.01 6.37 13.57
C VAL A 37 -3.64 5.70 14.78
N VAL A 38 -4.56 6.43 15.39
CA VAL A 38 -5.37 6.04 16.53
C VAL A 38 -6.75 5.64 16.01
N THR A 39 -7.07 4.36 16.13
CA THR A 39 -8.37 3.79 15.75
C THR A 39 -9.03 3.23 17.00
N MET A 40 -10.24 3.67 17.32
CA MET A 40 -11.00 3.06 18.42
C MET A 40 -11.60 1.73 17.98
N GLN A 41 -11.64 0.78 18.90
CA GLN A 41 -12.34 -0.48 18.68
C GLN A 41 -13.86 -0.27 18.83
N PRO A 42 -14.69 -1.02 18.09
CA PRO A 42 -16.15 -0.89 18.16
C PRO A 42 -16.70 -1.10 19.57
N GLU A 43 -16.15 -2.06 20.31
CA GLU A 43 -16.53 -2.35 21.71
C GLU A 43 -16.31 -1.14 22.65
N ALA A 44 -15.31 -0.31 22.37
CA ALA A 44 -15.02 0.88 23.14
C ALA A 44 -16.02 2.01 22.85
N VAL A 45 -16.45 2.13 21.60
CA VAL A 45 -17.47 3.10 21.18
C VAL A 45 -18.81 2.76 21.85
N GLU A 46 -19.17 1.49 21.90
CA GLU A 46 -20.39 1.01 22.57
C GLU A 46 -20.38 1.28 24.09
N LYS A 47 -19.20 1.23 24.71
CA LYS A 47 -18.99 1.60 26.12
C LYS A 47 -18.95 3.11 26.38
N GLY A 48 -19.19 3.95 25.36
CA GLY A 48 -19.28 5.41 25.48
C GLY A 48 -17.93 6.14 25.43
N PHE A 49 -16.83 5.48 25.08
CA PHE A 49 -15.56 6.16 24.90
C PHE A 49 -15.57 7.02 23.64
N SER A 50 -15.12 8.27 23.78
CA SER A 50 -14.98 9.20 22.67
C SER A 50 -13.52 9.44 22.29
N TYR A 51 -13.28 9.74 21.00
CA TYR A 51 -11.94 10.13 20.54
C TYR A 51 -11.42 11.39 21.27
N ALA A 52 -12.31 12.28 21.71
CA ALA A 52 -11.95 13.48 22.44
C ALA A 52 -11.39 13.15 23.83
N PHE A 53 -12.03 12.22 24.54
CA PHE A 53 -11.56 11.76 25.86
C PHE A 53 -10.18 11.11 25.75
N VAL A 54 -10.00 10.20 24.78
CA VAL A 54 -8.72 9.54 24.52
C VAL A 54 -7.61 10.56 24.27
N LEU A 55 -7.84 11.54 23.39
CA LEU A 55 -6.83 12.53 23.05
C LEU A 55 -6.56 13.49 24.21
N ALA A 56 -7.55 13.79 25.05
CA ALA A 56 -7.36 14.59 26.25
C ALA A 56 -6.42 13.88 27.24
N GLU A 57 -6.62 12.58 27.46
CA GLU A 57 -5.77 11.80 28.36
C GLU A 57 -4.34 11.64 27.81
N VAL A 58 -4.21 11.43 26.50
CA VAL A 58 -2.89 11.39 25.83
C VAL A 58 -2.15 12.72 26.02
N LYS A 59 -2.83 13.87 25.85
CA LYS A 59 -2.21 15.19 26.07
C LYS A 59 -1.81 15.43 27.53
N ARG A 60 -2.52 14.84 28.48
CA ARG A 60 -2.22 14.99 29.91
C ARG A 60 -0.96 14.22 30.31
N GLN A 61 -0.73 13.06 29.71
CA GLN A 61 0.36 12.17 30.09
C GLN A 61 1.60 12.29 29.20
N ILE A 62 1.46 12.80 27.96
CA ILE A 62 2.55 12.87 26.99
C ILE A 62 2.76 14.31 26.54
N ASN A 63 3.94 14.85 26.87
CA ASN A 63 4.45 16.06 26.24
C ASN A 63 5.30 15.67 25.01
N PRO A 64 4.95 16.16 23.80
CA PRO A 64 5.69 15.85 22.58
C PRO A 64 7.08 16.50 22.55
N GLU A 65 7.29 17.60 23.28
CA GLU A 65 8.57 18.31 23.35
C GLU A 65 9.67 17.46 24.02
N ASP A 66 9.32 16.71 25.06
CA ASP A 66 10.21 15.74 25.74
C ASP A 66 10.73 14.65 24.79
N MET A 67 10.05 14.46 23.67
CA MET A 67 10.37 13.47 22.63
C MET A 67 11.07 14.12 21.42
N GLY A 68 11.42 15.40 21.52
CA GLY A 68 12.01 16.18 20.44
C GLY A 68 11.07 16.36 19.24
N ILE A 69 9.76 16.33 19.45
CA ILE A 69 8.75 16.57 18.42
C ILE A 69 8.30 18.03 18.54
N SER A 70 8.73 18.86 17.59
CA SER A 70 8.47 20.31 17.61
C SER A 70 7.06 20.70 17.15
N ASP A 71 6.43 19.88 16.30
CA ASP A 71 5.08 20.12 15.79
C ASP A 71 4.41 18.76 15.57
N VAL A 72 3.13 18.63 15.93
CA VAL A 72 2.33 17.44 15.65
C VAL A 72 1.11 17.89 14.87
N ARG A 73 1.00 17.44 13.61
CA ARG A 73 -0.15 17.78 12.77
C ARG A 73 -1.25 16.76 12.94
N PHE A 74 -2.43 17.24 13.29
CA PHE A 74 -3.61 16.41 13.43
C PHE A 74 -4.41 16.33 12.12
N ARG A 75 -4.74 15.11 11.69
CA ARG A 75 -5.60 14.87 10.51
C ARG A 75 -6.68 13.82 10.81
N HIS A 76 -7.81 14.00 10.13
CA HIS A 76 -8.87 13.01 10.07
C HIS A 76 -8.58 12.01 8.94
N ALA A 77 -8.51 10.72 9.27
CA ALA A 77 -8.42 9.68 8.25
C ALA A 77 -9.78 9.49 7.57
N ALA A 78 -9.77 9.09 6.29
CA ALA A 78 -11.00 8.78 5.57
C ALA A 78 -11.80 7.64 6.25
N THR A 79 -11.12 6.75 6.95
CA THR A 79 -11.70 5.66 7.76
C THR A 79 -12.27 6.12 9.11
N GLY A 80 -12.26 7.43 9.41
CA GLY A 80 -12.73 7.98 10.69
C GLY A 80 -11.69 8.00 11.81
N ALA A 81 -10.57 7.30 11.64
CA ALA A 81 -9.46 7.28 12.59
C ALA A 81 -8.79 8.67 12.75
N ARG A 82 -8.07 8.87 13.85
CA ARG A 82 -7.30 10.10 14.10
C ARG A 82 -5.84 9.87 13.80
N MET A 83 -5.27 10.71 12.95
CA MET A 83 -3.88 10.62 12.50
C MET A 83 -3.06 11.76 13.10
N LEU A 84 -1.99 11.40 13.80
CA LEU A 84 -1.00 12.32 14.34
C LEU A 84 0.25 12.23 13.48
N GLU A 85 0.57 13.29 12.77
CA GLU A 85 1.76 13.34 11.92
C GLU A 85 2.91 14.04 12.62
N VAL A 86 4.06 13.39 12.53
CA VAL A 86 5.34 13.87 13.05
C VAL A 86 6.20 14.30 11.85
N PRO A 87 6.31 15.61 11.56
CA PRO A 87 7.31 16.17 10.68
C PRO A 87 8.70 16.19 11.35
N GLY A 88 9.75 16.35 10.54
CA GLY A 88 11.11 16.60 11.03
C GLY A 88 12.11 15.46 10.79
N THR A 89 13.30 15.63 11.38
CA THR A 89 14.40 14.66 11.34
C THR A 89 14.15 13.53 12.35
N ALA A 90 14.62 12.32 12.02
CA ALA A 90 14.38 11.12 12.82
C ALA A 90 12.88 10.87 13.15
N ARG A 91 11.98 11.32 12.27
CA ARG A 91 10.52 11.21 12.41
C ARG A 91 10.04 9.78 12.65
N ASP A 92 10.74 8.79 12.11
CA ASP A 92 10.32 7.38 12.19
C ASP A 92 10.51 6.88 13.61
N THR A 93 11.69 7.07 14.21
CA THR A 93 11.96 6.69 15.59
C THR A 93 11.11 7.49 16.59
N LYS A 94 10.98 8.80 16.40
CA LYS A 94 10.14 9.66 17.28
C LYS A 94 8.68 9.21 17.29
N ALA A 95 8.14 8.89 16.12
CA ALA A 95 6.77 8.44 16.01
C ALA A 95 6.58 6.99 16.50
N ASP A 96 7.61 6.14 16.45
CA ASP A 96 7.61 4.84 17.12
C ASP A 96 7.55 4.99 18.64
N THR A 97 8.35 5.88 19.22
CA THR A 97 8.32 6.17 20.66
C THR A 97 6.98 6.74 21.09
N LEU A 98 6.39 7.66 20.30
CA LEU A 98 5.06 8.20 20.59
C LEU A 98 4.00 7.08 20.56
N ALA A 99 4.05 6.20 19.55
CA ALA A 99 3.12 5.08 19.48
C ALA A 99 3.28 4.10 20.64
N ALA A 100 4.51 3.86 21.12
CA ALA A 100 4.77 3.01 22.28
C ALA A 100 4.16 3.60 23.55
N LYS A 101 4.41 4.89 23.85
CA LYS A 101 3.83 5.56 25.02
C LYS A 101 2.30 5.56 24.99
N VAL A 102 1.68 5.86 23.84
CA VAL A 102 0.21 5.85 23.75
C VAL A 102 -0.36 4.43 23.96
N LYS A 103 0.38 3.37 23.59
CA LYS A 103 0.00 1.97 23.86
C LYS A 103 0.10 1.61 25.35
N GLU A 104 0.97 2.25 26.11
CA GLU A 104 1.07 2.02 27.57
C GLU A 104 -0.13 2.62 28.31
N ILE A 105 -0.69 3.72 27.81
CA ILE A 105 -1.82 4.42 28.45
C ILE A 105 -3.13 3.64 28.27
N PHE A 106 -3.34 3.09 27.07
CA PHE A 106 -4.60 2.44 26.71
C PHE A 106 -4.39 1.01 26.25
N PRO A 107 -5.14 0.04 26.81
CA PRO A 107 -5.09 -1.34 26.33
C PRO A 107 -5.63 -1.44 24.90
N GLU A 108 -5.18 -2.47 24.19
CA GLU A 108 -5.56 -2.68 22.78
C GLU A 108 -7.08 -2.88 22.59
N SER A 109 -7.79 -3.32 23.65
CA SER A 109 -9.25 -3.45 23.69
C SER A 109 -9.99 -2.13 23.54
N VAL A 110 -9.39 -1.00 23.92
CA VAL A 110 -10.00 0.33 23.77
C VAL A 110 -9.53 0.96 22.45
N ILE A 111 -8.22 0.90 22.20
CA ILE A 111 -7.59 1.62 21.09
C ILE A 111 -6.61 0.72 20.36
N LYS A 112 -6.75 0.66 19.05
CA LYS A 112 -5.73 0.13 18.14
C LYS A 112 -4.84 1.25 17.64
N ILE A 113 -3.57 1.21 18.05
CA ILE A 113 -2.54 2.15 17.62
C ILE A 113 -1.71 1.52 16.51
N SER A 114 -1.66 2.18 15.35
CA SER A 114 -0.93 1.70 14.19
C SER A 114 0.08 2.73 13.69
N ARG A 115 1.30 2.24 13.41
CA ARG A 115 2.35 3.00 12.72
C ARG A 115 2.16 2.81 11.22
N THR A 116 1.70 3.86 10.54
CA THR A 116 1.45 3.77 9.11
C THR A 116 2.71 4.12 8.33
N VAL A 117 3.27 3.11 7.67
CA VAL A 117 4.33 3.29 6.68
C VAL A 117 3.70 3.19 5.30
N LYS A 118 4.08 4.09 4.39
CA LYS A 118 3.61 4.01 3.01
C LYS A 118 4.20 2.77 2.36
N SER A 119 3.34 1.80 2.06
CA SER A 119 3.73 0.56 1.40
C SER A 119 3.46 0.61 -0.10
N ALA A 120 4.19 -0.21 -0.85
CA ALA A 120 3.98 -0.48 -2.26
C ALA A 120 3.96 -1.99 -2.48
N ASP A 121 3.27 -2.38 -3.55
CA ASP A 121 3.12 -3.77 -3.94
C ASP A 121 4.15 -4.15 -4.99
N ILE A 122 4.81 -5.28 -4.80
CA ILE A 122 5.74 -5.90 -5.75
C ILE A 122 5.27 -7.32 -6.06
N ARG A 123 5.57 -7.77 -7.28
CA ARG A 123 5.43 -9.16 -7.69
C ARG A 123 6.81 -9.77 -7.82
N VAL A 124 7.02 -10.86 -7.11
CA VAL A 124 8.22 -11.70 -7.21
C VAL A 124 7.88 -12.89 -8.12
N LEU A 125 8.73 -13.13 -9.11
CA LEU A 125 8.52 -14.11 -10.18
C LEU A 125 9.69 -15.11 -10.21
N GLY A 126 9.40 -16.35 -10.57
CA GLY A 126 10.42 -17.38 -10.72
C GLY A 126 10.87 -17.94 -9.38
N LEU A 127 9.93 -18.18 -8.47
CA LEU A 127 10.19 -18.92 -7.23
C LEU A 127 10.19 -20.42 -7.54
N ASP A 128 10.97 -21.19 -6.79
CA ASP A 128 10.92 -22.66 -6.85
C ASP A 128 9.74 -23.21 -6.04
N ASP A 129 9.49 -24.52 -6.18
CA ASP A 129 8.36 -25.20 -5.55
C ASP A 129 8.50 -25.35 -4.03
N SER A 130 9.72 -25.26 -3.49
CA SER A 130 10.00 -25.35 -2.06
C SER A 130 10.00 -23.99 -1.36
N THR A 131 10.02 -22.89 -2.11
CA THR A 131 10.04 -21.54 -1.53
C THR A 131 8.82 -21.34 -0.63
N THR A 132 9.07 -20.95 0.62
CA THR A 132 8.01 -20.60 1.57
C THR A 132 7.72 -19.09 1.60
N PRO A 133 6.51 -18.64 1.96
CA PRO A 133 6.21 -17.22 2.11
C PRO A 133 7.12 -16.50 3.12
N THR A 134 7.59 -17.22 4.15
CA THR A 134 8.52 -16.73 5.17
C THR A 134 9.90 -16.43 4.60
N GLU A 135 10.42 -17.28 3.71
CA GLU A 135 11.69 -17.01 3.01
C GLU A 135 11.59 -15.79 2.11
N VAL A 136 10.46 -15.61 1.42
CA VAL A 136 10.21 -14.42 0.60
C VAL A 136 10.21 -13.16 1.49
N ILE A 137 9.60 -13.21 2.67
CA ILE A 137 9.58 -12.09 3.62
C ILE A 137 10.99 -11.77 4.11
N ALA A 138 11.76 -12.78 4.53
CA ALA A 138 13.14 -12.62 4.99
C ALA A 138 14.03 -12.03 3.89
N ALA A 139 13.94 -12.54 2.66
CA ALA A 139 14.72 -12.03 1.53
C ALA A 139 14.37 -10.59 1.16
N VAL A 140 13.08 -10.23 1.18
CA VAL A 140 12.62 -8.85 0.92
C VAL A 140 13.04 -7.92 2.05
N SER A 141 13.02 -8.39 3.29
CA SER A 141 13.46 -7.66 4.48
C SER A 141 14.96 -7.33 4.39
N GLN A 142 15.79 -8.33 4.08
CA GLN A 142 17.25 -8.19 3.96
C GLN A 142 17.64 -7.27 2.79
N ASN A 143 17.13 -7.51 1.58
CA ASN A 143 17.46 -6.67 0.42
C ASN A 143 16.81 -5.27 0.48
N GLY A 144 15.76 -5.13 1.28
CA GLY A 144 15.01 -3.89 1.44
C GLY A 144 15.47 -2.99 2.58
N ASP A 145 16.36 -3.46 3.47
CA ASP A 145 16.68 -2.85 4.77
C ASP A 145 15.41 -2.45 5.55
N CYS A 146 14.47 -3.38 5.68
CA CYS A 146 13.21 -3.15 6.39
C CYS A 146 12.91 -4.29 7.36
N SER A 147 12.08 -4.04 8.38
CA SER A 147 11.70 -5.09 9.34
C SER A 147 10.74 -6.09 8.70
N GLU A 148 10.87 -7.37 9.04
CA GLU A 148 9.98 -8.44 8.53
C GLU A 148 8.50 -8.16 8.82
N MET A 149 8.19 -7.58 9.99
CA MET A 149 6.83 -7.17 10.36
C MET A 149 6.19 -6.16 9.41
N SER A 150 7.01 -5.37 8.70
CA SER A 150 6.53 -4.36 7.74
C SER A 150 6.24 -4.94 6.36
N VAL A 151 6.62 -6.21 6.14
CA VAL A 151 6.48 -6.92 4.87
C VAL A 151 5.34 -7.94 4.99
N LYS A 152 4.45 -7.97 4.00
CA LYS A 152 3.36 -8.94 3.93
C LYS A 152 3.43 -9.69 2.62
N CYS A 153 3.43 -11.02 2.68
CA CYS A 153 3.33 -11.88 1.50
C CYS A 153 1.92 -12.48 1.45
N SER A 154 1.21 -12.35 0.31
CA SER A 154 -0.15 -12.89 0.17
C SER A 154 -0.19 -14.38 -0.23
N GLY A 155 0.92 -15.09 -0.04
CA GLY A 155 1.12 -16.47 -0.50
C GLY A 155 1.74 -16.57 -1.89
N ILE A 156 2.18 -17.79 -2.22
CA ILE A 156 2.82 -18.14 -3.48
C ILE A 156 1.81 -18.85 -4.36
N ARG A 157 1.66 -18.39 -5.61
CA ARG A 157 0.81 -19.01 -6.62
C ARG A 157 1.70 -19.58 -7.71
N GLN A 158 1.52 -20.87 -7.98
CA GLN A 158 2.18 -21.53 -9.10
C GLN A 158 1.55 -21.07 -10.42
N THR A 159 2.41 -20.90 -11.42
CA THR A 159 1.99 -20.64 -12.80
C THR A 159 1.94 -21.95 -13.58
N LEU A 160 1.37 -21.92 -14.79
CA LEU A 160 1.32 -23.09 -15.67
C LEU A 160 2.71 -23.64 -16.01
N SER A 161 3.77 -22.83 -15.92
CA SER A 161 5.15 -23.25 -16.12
C SER A 161 5.79 -23.89 -14.88
N GLY A 162 5.03 -24.17 -13.82
CA GLY A 162 5.54 -24.69 -12.54
C GLY A 162 6.11 -23.61 -11.62
N ALA A 163 6.81 -22.61 -12.17
CA ALA A 163 7.41 -21.53 -11.40
C ALA A 163 6.40 -20.77 -10.50
N GLY A 164 6.80 -20.52 -9.26
CA GLY A 164 6.02 -19.79 -8.27
C GLY A 164 6.08 -18.27 -8.46
N THR A 165 4.97 -17.61 -8.11
CA THR A 165 4.86 -16.14 -8.09
C THR A 165 4.27 -15.68 -6.77
N ALA A 166 4.88 -14.67 -6.15
CA ALA A 166 4.43 -14.10 -4.89
C ALA A 166 4.04 -12.63 -5.06
N TRP A 167 2.96 -12.24 -4.39
CA TRP A 167 2.63 -10.82 -4.21
C TRP A 167 3.10 -10.41 -2.83
N VAL A 168 3.93 -9.36 -2.79
CA VAL A 168 4.52 -8.86 -1.56
C VAL A 168 4.23 -7.37 -1.42
N THR A 169 3.68 -6.99 -0.28
CA THR A 169 3.51 -5.59 0.12
C THR A 169 4.67 -5.24 1.06
N CYS A 170 5.46 -4.23 0.70
CA CYS A 170 6.62 -3.79 1.49
C CYS A 170 6.70 -2.25 1.54
N PRO A 171 7.45 -1.65 2.48
CA PRO A 171 7.64 -0.21 2.53
C PRO A 171 8.22 0.36 1.23
N VAL A 172 7.77 1.56 0.83
CA VAL A 172 8.26 2.23 -0.39
C VAL A 172 9.78 2.39 -0.43
N ALA A 173 10.43 2.55 0.72
CA ALA A 173 11.89 2.63 0.81
C ALA A 173 12.56 1.31 0.36
N ALA A 174 12.07 0.18 0.86
CA ALA A 174 12.52 -1.16 0.48
C ALA A 174 12.24 -1.45 -1.00
N THR A 175 11.01 -1.17 -1.45
CA THR A 175 10.60 -1.37 -2.85
C THR A 175 11.53 -0.68 -3.84
N LYS A 176 12.01 0.52 -3.52
CA LYS A 176 12.93 1.27 -4.39
C LYS A 176 14.29 0.63 -4.53
N LYS A 177 14.84 0.12 -3.43
CA LYS A 177 16.15 -0.54 -3.42
C LYS A 177 16.07 -1.82 -4.26
N ILE A 178 15.11 -2.65 -3.93
CA ILE A 178 14.84 -3.91 -4.62
C ILE A 178 14.56 -3.69 -6.12
N SER A 179 13.77 -2.66 -6.47
CA SER A 179 13.47 -2.38 -7.87
C SER A 179 14.65 -1.82 -8.66
N LYS A 180 15.67 -1.25 -8.01
CA LYS A 180 16.87 -0.77 -8.70
C LYS A 180 17.71 -1.94 -9.20
N GLU A 181 17.77 -3.02 -8.41
CA GLU A 181 18.46 -4.26 -8.76
C GLU A 181 17.60 -5.14 -9.67
N GLY A 182 16.27 -5.12 -9.51
CA GLY A 182 15.30 -5.82 -10.36
C GLY A 182 15.26 -7.34 -10.16
N ARG A 183 16.17 -7.87 -9.34
CA ARG A 183 16.23 -9.28 -8.94
C ARG A 183 16.58 -9.37 -7.47
N ILE A 184 16.10 -10.42 -6.82
CA ILE A 184 16.44 -10.74 -5.42
C ILE A 184 16.80 -12.21 -5.32
N LYS A 185 17.73 -12.54 -4.43
CA LYS A 185 18.07 -13.92 -4.12
C LYS A 185 17.12 -14.45 -3.05
N ILE A 186 16.41 -15.52 -3.36
CA ILE A 186 15.52 -16.24 -2.42
C ILE A 186 15.96 -17.69 -2.46
N GLY A 187 16.50 -18.19 -1.35
CA GLY A 187 17.17 -19.49 -1.32
C GLY A 187 18.31 -19.54 -2.36
N TRP A 188 18.16 -20.42 -3.35
CA TRP A 188 19.12 -20.59 -4.45
C TRP A 188 18.71 -19.84 -5.73
N VAL A 189 17.47 -19.36 -5.79
CA VAL A 189 16.91 -18.79 -7.02
C VAL A 189 17.09 -17.28 -7.05
N SER A 190 17.48 -16.77 -8.21
CA SER A 190 17.47 -15.34 -8.50
C SER A 190 16.11 -14.96 -9.10
N ALA A 191 15.18 -14.56 -8.23
CA ALA A 191 13.82 -14.22 -8.59
C ALA A 191 13.72 -12.80 -9.16
N HIS A 192 12.86 -12.62 -10.17
CA HIS A 192 12.61 -11.31 -10.77
C HIS A 192 11.59 -10.51 -9.96
N VAL A 193 11.83 -9.20 -9.79
CA VAL A 193 10.92 -8.31 -9.08
C VAL A 193 10.32 -7.28 -10.03
N LYS A 194 8.99 -7.18 -10.02
CA LYS A 194 8.23 -6.17 -10.76
C LYS A 194 7.39 -5.33 -9.80
N ILE A 195 7.55 -4.01 -9.84
CA ILE A 195 6.65 -3.11 -9.12
C ILE A 195 5.26 -3.20 -9.73
N LEU A 196 4.25 -3.31 -8.88
CA LEU A 196 2.85 -3.26 -9.29
C LEU A 196 2.30 -1.85 -9.11
N GLU A 197 1.36 -1.49 -9.99
CA GLU A 197 0.62 -0.26 -9.83
C GLU A 197 -0.28 -0.34 -8.58
N PRO A 198 -0.42 0.75 -7.81
CA PRO A 198 -1.31 0.76 -6.66
C PRO A 198 -2.72 0.39 -7.09
N ARG A 199 -3.31 -0.64 -6.45
CA ARG A 199 -4.71 -0.98 -6.68
C ARG A 199 -5.58 0.20 -6.29
N LYS A 200 -6.45 0.62 -7.21
CA LYS A 200 -7.43 1.67 -6.93
C LYS A 200 -8.35 1.21 -5.81
N GLN A 201 -8.52 2.07 -4.81
CA GLN A 201 -9.38 1.77 -3.67
C GLN A 201 -10.83 1.77 -4.14
N ARG A 202 -11.53 0.65 -3.94
CA ARG A 202 -12.98 0.55 -4.13
C ARG A 202 -13.69 0.61 -2.77
N CYS A 203 -14.78 1.34 -2.71
CA CYS A 203 -15.63 1.41 -1.54
C CYS A 203 -16.21 0.02 -1.22
N PHE A 204 -16.06 -0.43 0.02
CA PHE A 204 -16.63 -1.72 0.44
C PHE A 204 -18.17 -1.74 0.47
N ARG A 205 -18.81 -0.56 0.51
CA ARG A 205 -20.27 -0.43 0.54
C ARG A 205 -20.89 -0.47 -0.86
N CYS A 206 -20.34 0.24 -1.84
CA CYS A 206 -20.95 0.34 -3.17
C CYS A 206 -20.10 -0.24 -4.31
N LEU A 207 -18.87 -0.69 -4.02
CA LEU A 207 -17.89 -1.26 -4.95
C LEU A 207 -17.33 -0.27 -6.01
N HIS A 208 -17.71 1.02 -5.96
CA HIS A 208 -17.13 2.06 -6.80
C HIS A 208 -15.80 2.60 -6.28
N GLU A 209 -14.97 3.12 -7.18
CA GLU A 209 -13.68 3.72 -6.87
C GLU A 209 -13.81 5.15 -6.30
N GLY A 210 -12.78 5.62 -5.59
CA GLY A 210 -12.61 7.04 -5.24
C GLY A 210 -13.12 7.46 -3.85
N HIS A 211 -13.77 6.58 -3.10
CA HIS A 211 -14.20 6.86 -1.72
C HIS A 211 -14.18 5.61 -0.85
N VAL A 212 -14.35 5.81 0.47
CA VAL A 212 -14.43 4.74 1.48
C VAL A 212 -15.85 4.67 2.06
N GLY A 213 -16.20 3.56 2.72
CA GLY A 213 -17.57 3.30 3.18
C GLY A 213 -18.21 4.41 4.01
N LEU A 214 -17.45 5.06 4.89
CA LEU A 214 -17.92 6.19 5.72
C LEU A 214 -18.27 7.45 4.92
N GLN A 215 -17.67 7.61 3.74
CA GLN A 215 -17.88 8.74 2.84
C GLN A 215 -18.66 8.30 1.59
N CYS A 216 -19.37 7.18 1.68
CA CYS A 216 -20.10 6.62 0.56
C CYS A 216 -21.37 7.43 0.26
N PRO A 217 -21.50 8.05 -0.93
CA PRO A 217 -22.70 8.78 -1.30
C PRO A 217 -23.84 7.85 -1.74
N SER A 218 -23.55 6.58 -2.02
CA SER A 218 -24.54 5.59 -2.46
C SER A 218 -25.45 5.18 -1.32
N THR A 219 -26.75 5.18 -1.59
CA THR A 219 -27.78 4.62 -0.70
C THR A 219 -27.76 3.09 -0.70
N THR A 220 -27.46 2.46 -1.84
CA THR A 220 -27.37 1.00 -1.98
C THR A 220 -26.15 0.45 -1.25
N ASP A 221 -26.38 -0.55 -0.39
CA ASP A 221 -25.33 -1.35 0.23
C ASP A 221 -25.15 -2.68 -0.52
N ARG A 222 -23.91 -2.93 -0.95
CA ARG A 222 -23.40 -4.12 -1.65
C ARG A 222 -22.30 -4.79 -0.85
N SER A 223 -22.17 -4.48 0.44
CA SER A 223 -21.15 -5.03 1.35
C SER A 223 -21.21 -6.56 1.47
N SER A 224 -22.37 -7.16 1.24
CA SER A 224 -22.58 -8.62 1.22
C SER A 224 -22.12 -9.31 -0.07
N LEU A 225 -21.78 -8.55 -1.12
CA LEU A 225 -21.32 -9.09 -2.39
C LEU A 225 -19.81 -9.31 -2.37
N CYS A 226 -19.34 -10.28 -3.15
CA CYS A 226 -17.93 -10.55 -3.31
C CYS A 226 -17.21 -9.31 -3.86
N TYR A 227 -16.21 -8.81 -3.11
CA TYR A 227 -15.45 -7.63 -3.50
C TYR A 227 -14.66 -7.79 -4.82
N LYS A 228 -14.45 -9.04 -5.27
CA LYS A 228 -13.73 -9.35 -6.52
C LYS A 228 -14.66 -9.35 -7.74
N CYS A 229 -15.78 -10.08 -7.69
CA CYS A 229 -16.67 -10.29 -8.84
C CYS A 229 -18.08 -9.68 -8.70
N GLY A 230 -18.43 -9.12 -7.54
CA GLY A 230 -19.73 -8.52 -7.27
C GLY A 230 -20.89 -9.52 -7.08
N GLN A 231 -20.62 -10.82 -6.98
CA GLN A 231 -21.64 -11.84 -6.79
C GLN A 231 -21.85 -12.19 -5.30
N PRO A 232 -23.08 -12.50 -4.85
CA PRO A 232 -23.34 -12.92 -3.48
C PRO A 232 -22.81 -14.34 -3.19
N GLY A 233 -22.86 -14.75 -1.92
CA GLY A 233 -22.63 -16.14 -1.50
C GLY A 233 -21.17 -16.54 -1.26
N HIS A 234 -20.20 -15.65 -1.49
CA HIS A 234 -18.79 -15.91 -1.18
C HIS A 234 -17.99 -14.62 -0.93
N ILE A 235 -16.83 -14.76 -0.29
CA ILE A 235 -15.89 -13.66 -0.07
C ILE A 235 -14.77 -13.67 -1.13
N ALA A 236 -14.07 -12.55 -1.30
CA ALA A 236 -13.00 -12.43 -2.30
C ALA A 236 -11.90 -13.51 -2.17
N LYS A 237 -11.66 -14.02 -0.95
CA LYS A 237 -10.68 -15.08 -0.68
C LYS A 237 -11.10 -16.44 -1.28
N THR A 238 -12.40 -16.73 -1.34
CA THR A 238 -12.97 -17.97 -1.90
C THR A 238 -13.53 -17.77 -3.31
N CYS A 239 -13.30 -16.61 -3.92
CA CYS A 239 -13.79 -16.28 -5.25
C CYS A 239 -12.99 -17.01 -6.33
N SER A 240 -13.69 -17.83 -7.13
CA SER A 240 -13.16 -18.52 -8.31
C SER A 240 -13.13 -17.66 -9.58
N GLY A 241 -13.81 -16.50 -9.59
CA GLY A 241 -13.83 -15.62 -10.75
C GLY A 241 -12.43 -15.06 -11.03
N GLU A 242 -11.97 -15.13 -12.28
CA GLU A 242 -10.76 -14.44 -12.74
C GLU A 242 -11.04 -12.95 -12.98
N TYR A 243 -9.97 -12.15 -13.01
CA TYR A 243 -10.02 -10.69 -13.13
C TYR A 243 -10.54 -10.22 -14.48
#